data_AF-A0A4P7L1L6-F1
#
_entry.id   AF-A0A4P7L1L6-F1
#
_cell.length_a   1.000
_cell.length_b   1.000
_cell.length_c   1.000
_cell.angle_alpha   90.00
_cell.angle_beta   90.00
_cell.angle_gamma   90.00
#
_symmetry.space_group_name_H-M   'P 1'
#
loop_
_entity.id
_entity.type
_entity.pdbx_description
1 polymer ?
#
loop_
_entity_poly.entity_id
_entity_poly.type
_entity_poly.pdbx_seq_one_letter_code
_entity_poly.pdbx_strand_id
1 'polypeptide(L)'
;MALLELLQKHIRRRDMTELLDSIVKLLSYNYYTDNQVITMFNYLIQEGNAKKPMEFITGIAKQSEKHEGALMTIAQQIEEIGIKKGIQQGKIEGIQEGIQKGIQIGEQNGVQKGEKHASMKIARQMLESGMDRQSVMKFTGLNDDEMINLFKD
;
A
#
# COMPACT_ATOMS: atom_id res chain seq x y z
N MET A 1 39.52 -13.00 3.09
CA MET A 1 38.69 -13.67 4.13
C MET A 1 38.15 -12.71 5.18
N ALA A 2 38.85 -11.62 5.54
CA ALA A 2 38.47 -10.72 6.63
C ALA A 2 37.06 -10.08 6.54
N LEU A 3 36.59 -9.69 5.36
CA LEU A 3 35.28 -9.03 5.23
C LEU A 3 34.12 -10.01 5.46
N LEU A 4 34.14 -11.21 4.88
CA LEU A 4 33.03 -12.16 5.02
C LEU A 4 32.91 -12.66 6.46
N GLU A 5 34.06 -12.87 7.12
CA GLU A 5 34.12 -13.19 8.55
C GLU A 5 33.54 -12.06 9.41
N LEU A 6 33.89 -10.80 9.12
CA LEU A 6 33.30 -9.64 9.80
C LEU A 6 31.77 -9.66 9.66
N LEU A 7 31.26 -9.85 8.44
CA LEU A 7 29.82 -9.87 8.19
C LEU A 7 29.13 -11.03 8.91
N GLN A 8 29.65 -12.25 8.80
CA GLN A 8 29.06 -13.45 9.43
C GLN A 8 29.03 -13.34 10.95
N LYS A 9 30.11 -12.84 11.58
CA LYS A 9 30.16 -12.62 13.03
C LYS A 9 29.09 -11.64 13.51
N HIS A 10 28.68 -10.72 12.65
CA HIS A 10 27.79 -9.63 13.00
C HIS A 10 26.40 -9.76 12.38
N ILE A 11 26.12 -10.76 11.54
CA ILE A 11 24.88 -10.85 10.76
C ILE A 11 23.61 -10.84 11.63
N ARG A 12 23.71 -11.33 12.87
CA ARG A 12 22.62 -11.33 13.87
C ARG A 12 22.57 -10.07 14.76
N ARG A 13 23.39 -9.06 14.51
CA ARG A 13 23.33 -7.79 15.25
C ARG A 13 22.03 -7.07 14.95
N ARG A 14 21.58 -6.29 15.93
CA ARG A 14 20.36 -5.49 15.84
C ARG A 14 20.47 -4.36 14.82
N ASP A 15 21.68 -3.83 14.59
CA ASP A 15 21.91 -2.75 13.65
C ASP A 15 23.33 -2.86 13.06
N MET A 16 23.40 -3.23 11.78
CA MET A 16 24.65 -3.46 11.05
C MET A 16 25.33 -2.16 10.60
N THR A 17 24.65 -1.01 10.75
CA THR A 17 25.19 0.29 10.37
C THR A 17 26.46 0.67 11.16
N GLU A 18 26.62 0.10 12.37
CA GLU A 18 27.83 0.21 13.19
C GLU A 18 29.10 -0.35 12.51
N LEU A 19 28.95 -1.19 11.48
CA LEU A 19 30.08 -1.79 10.76
C LEU A 19 30.64 -0.91 9.65
N LEU A 20 30.05 0.26 9.40
CA LEU A 20 30.40 1.12 8.27
C LEU A 20 31.92 1.34 8.20
N ASP A 21 32.53 1.85 9.27
CA ASP A 21 33.97 2.16 9.29
C ASP A 21 34.82 0.90 9.11
N SER A 22 34.39 -0.23 9.67
CA SER A 22 35.10 -1.49 9.55
C SER A 22 35.04 -2.05 8.12
N ILE A 23 33.90 -1.91 7.45
CA ILE A 23 33.72 -2.33 6.06
C ILE A 23 34.52 -1.42 5.12
N VAL A 24 34.42 -0.10 5.28
CA VAL A 24 35.19 0.88 4.48
C VAL A 24 36.69 0.63 4.60
N LYS A 25 37.19 0.45 5.83
CA LYS A 25 38.60 0.12 6.08
C LYS A 25 39.03 -1.19 5.41
N LEU A 26 38.16 -2.19 5.38
CA LEU A 26 38.48 -3.46 4.73
C LEU A 26 38.49 -3.33 3.21
N LEU A 27 37.57 -2.55 2.64
CA LEU A 27 37.51 -2.28 1.21
C LEU A 27 38.69 -1.43 0.73
N SER A 28 39.23 -0.54 1.56
CA SER A 28 40.39 0.28 1.21
C SER A 28 41.69 -0.52 1.03
N TYR A 29 41.77 -1.76 1.55
CA TYR A 29 42.92 -2.63 1.30
C TYR A 29 42.98 -3.21 -0.13
N ASN A 30 42.00 -2.89 -1.00
CA ASN A 30 41.99 -3.21 -2.43
C ASN A 30 42.08 -4.70 -2.81
N TYR A 31 41.92 -5.62 -1.85
CA TYR A 31 41.98 -7.07 -2.08
C TYR A 31 40.68 -7.68 -2.64
N TYR A 32 39.60 -6.91 -2.72
CA TYR A 32 38.29 -7.39 -3.18
C TYR A 32 38.04 -7.03 -4.64
N THR A 33 37.34 -7.90 -5.36
CA THR A 33 36.78 -7.60 -6.68
C THR A 33 35.35 -7.06 -6.54
N ASP A 34 34.85 -6.36 -7.56
CA ASP A 34 33.45 -5.88 -7.56
C ASP A 34 32.46 -7.01 -7.36
N ASN A 35 32.67 -8.18 -7.99
CA ASN A 35 31.82 -9.35 -7.77
C ASN A 35 31.81 -9.81 -6.31
N GLN A 36 32.96 -9.82 -5.63
CA GLN A 36 33.02 -10.16 -4.22
C GLN A 36 32.26 -9.14 -3.37
N VAL A 37 32.43 -7.85 -3.65
CA VAL A 37 31.67 -6.79 -2.96
C VAL A 37 30.17 -6.93 -3.21
N ILE A 38 29.75 -7.16 -4.46
CA ILE A 38 28.35 -7.37 -4.82
C ILE A 38 27.76 -8.58 -4.08
N THR A 39 28.42 -9.74 -4.11
CA THR A 39 27.95 -10.94 -3.40
C THR A 39 27.77 -10.69 -1.91
N MET A 40 28.70 -9.95 -1.30
CA MET A 40 28.64 -9.64 0.13
C MET A 40 27.53 -8.66 0.48
N PHE A 41 27.30 -7.64 -0.34
CA PHE A 41 26.21 -6.71 -0.14
C PHE A 41 24.85 -7.37 -0.37
N ASN A 42 24.73 -8.25 -1.36
CA ASN A 42 23.53 -9.06 -1.53
C ASN A 42 23.21 -9.88 -0.27
N TYR A 43 24.23 -10.49 0.34
CA TYR A 43 24.07 -11.20 1.60
C TYR A 43 23.64 -10.27 2.75
N LEU A 44 24.21 -9.06 2.85
CA LEU A 44 23.80 -8.07 3.87
C LEU A 44 22.37 -7.58 3.71
N ILE A 45 21.92 -7.39 2.47
CA ILE A 45 20.56 -6.94 2.18
C ILE A 45 19.55 -8.05 2.52
N GLN A 46 19.93 -9.31 2.33
CA GLN A 46 19.06 -10.47 2.59
C GLN A 46 18.99 -10.81 4.08
N GLU A 47 20.14 -10.88 4.75
CA GLU A 47 20.25 -11.46 6.10
C GLU A 47 20.57 -10.42 7.18
N GLY A 48 21.05 -9.24 6.79
CA GLY A 48 21.46 -8.19 7.72
C GLY A 48 20.30 -7.29 8.15
N ASN A 49 20.35 -6.83 9.40
CA ASN A 49 19.43 -5.82 9.89
C ASN A 49 20.10 -4.44 9.88
N ALA A 50 19.59 -3.51 9.07
CA ALA A 50 20.03 -2.11 9.06
C ALA A 50 18.81 -1.22 9.15
N LYS A 51 18.80 -0.26 10.09
CA LYS A 51 17.67 0.68 10.24
C LYS A 51 17.49 1.56 9.00
N LYS A 52 18.58 1.88 8.33
CA LYS A 52 18.61 2.70 7.12
C LYS A 52 19.51 2.07 6.05
N PRO A 53 19.07 0.99 5.39
CA PRO A 53 19.90 0.22 4.46
C PRO A 53 20.46 1.06 3.31
N MET A 54 19.66 1.98 2.77
CA MET A 54 20.08 2.84 1.66
C MET A 54 21.17 3.85 2.08
N GLU A 55 21.00 4.53 3.23
CA GLU A 55 22.04 5.43 3.76
C GLU A 55 23.33 4.66 4.08
N PHE A 56 23.22 3.43 4.56
CA PHE A 56 24.36 2.56 4.85
C PHE A 56 25.13 2.14 3.60
N ILE A 57 24.43 1.64 2.56
CA ILE A 57 25.06 1.22 1.30
C ILE A 57 25.68 2.42 0.58
N THR A 58 24.96 3.54 0.49
CA THR A 58 25.48 4.76 -0.14
C THR A 58 26.65 5.36 0.64
N GLY A 59 26.64 5.26 1.97
CA GLY A 59 27.76 5.66 2.83
C GLY A 59 29.03 4.86 2.55
N ILE A 60 28.91 3.55 2.34
CA ILE A 60 30.05 2.69 1.98
C ILE A 60 30.49 2.96 0.55
N ALA A 61 29.57 3.15 -0.39
CA ALA A 61 29.87 3.45 -1.80
C ALA A 61 30.74 4.71 -1.93
N LYS A 62 30.33 5.80 -1.29
CA LYS A 62 31.03 7.10 -1.31
C LYS A 62 32.44 7.05 -0.72
N GLN A 63 32.72 6.10 0.17
CA GLN A 63 34.01 5.95 0.83
C GLN A 63 34.86 4.83 0.24
N SER A 64 34.35 4.11 -0.77
CA SER A 64 35.03 2.99 -1.41
C SER A 64 35.33 3.34 -2.87
N GLU A 65 36.34 4.20 -3.11
CA GLU A 65 36.70 4.71 -4.45
C GLU A 65 36.79 3.60 -5.52
N LYS A 66 37.35 2.43 -5.17
CA LYS A 66 37.48 1.28 -6.09
C LYS A 66 36.15 0.63 -6.45
N HIS A 67 35.18 0.63 -5.54
CA HIS A 67 33.95 -0.16 -5.62
C HIS A 67 32.68 0.70 -5.73
N GLU A 68 32.84 2.02 -5.86
CA GLU A 68 31.74 2.99 -5.90
C GLU A 68 30.70 2.61 -6.96
N GLY A 69 31.11 2.37 -8.21
CA GLY A 69 30.20 2.04 -9.30
C GLY A 69 29.41 0.75 -9.06
N ALA A 70 30.06 -0.29 -8.55
CA ALA A 70 29.41 -1.56 -8.22
C ALA A 70 28.37 -1.37 -7.09
N LEU A 71 28.73 -0.63 -6.04
CA LEU A 71 27.84 -0.35 -4.91
C LEU A 71 26.69 0.59 -5.25
N MET A 72 26.91 1.58 -6.12
CA MET A 72 25.87 2.46 -6.63
C MET A 72 24.84 1.70 -7.46
N THR A 73 25.29 0.76 -8.30
CA THR A 73 24.38 -0.09 -9.09
C THR A 73 23.47 -0.91 -8.18
N ILE A 74 24.02 -1.49 -7.11
CA ILE A 74 23.23 -2.22 -6.10
C ILE A 74 22.22 -1.28 -5.43
N ALA A 75 22.65 -0.08 -5.01
CA ALA A 75 21.76 0.90 -4.38
C ALA A 75 20.58 1.27 -5.30
N GLN A 76 20.87 1.57 -6.57
CA GLN A 76 19.85 1.89 -7.57
C GLN A 76 18.86 0.72 -7.77
N GLN A 77 19.36 -0.51 -7.85
CA GLN A 77 18.51 -1.69 -8.02
C GLN A 77 17.56 -1.88 -6.82
N ILE A 78 18.04 -1.68 -5.59
CA ILE A 78 17.20 -1.77 -4.39
C ILE A 78 16.11 -0.69 -4.41
N GLU A 79 16.49 0.55 -4.75
CA GLU A 79 15.56 1.67 -4.84
C GLU A 79 14.46 1.39 -5.89
N GLU A 80 14.84 0.94 -7.08
CA GLU A 80 13.88 0.55 -8.12
C GLU A 80 12.94 -0.58 -7.68
N ILE A 81 13.46 -1.61 -7.02
CA ILE A 81 12.63 -2.70 -6.48
C ILE A 81 11.66 -2.15 -5.42
N GLY A 82 12.13 -1.27 -4.56
CA GLY A 82 11.32 -0.60 -3.55
C GLY A 82 10.18 0.21 -4.17
N ILE A 83 10.49 1.04 -5.17
CA ILE A 83 9.50 1.83 -5.91
C ILE A 83 8.48 0.92 -6.61
N LYS A 84 8.94 -0.11 -7.33
CA LYS A 84 8.05 -1.06 -8.03
C LYS A 84 7.10 -1.76 -7.05
N LYS A 85 7.62 -2.24 -5.92
CA LYS A 85 6.81 -2.85 -4.86
C LYS A 85 5.82 -1.86 -4.25
N GLY A 86 6.24 -0.62 -3.98
CA GLY A 86 5.38 0.43 -3.44
C GLY A 86 4.23 0.78 -4.39
N ILE A 87 4.50 0.95 -5.68
CA ILE A 87 3.47 1.20 -6.70
C ILE A 87 2.50 0.03 -6.80
N GLN A 88 3.03 -1.21 -6.83
CA GLN A 88 2.21 -2.41 -6.92
C GLN A 88 1.29 -2.54 -5.70
N GLN A 89 1.83 -2.37 -4.50
CA GLN A 89 1.08 -2.43 -3.26
C GLN A 89 0.00 -1.34 -3.21
N GLY A 90 0.36 -0.08 -3.51
CA GLY A 90 -0.59 1.02 -3.52
C GLY A 90 -1.71 0.85 -4.57
N LYS A 91 -1.40 0.24 -5.72
CA LYS A 91 -2.44 -0.09 -6.72
C LYS A 91 -3.40 -1.17 -6.20
N ILE A 92 -2.88 -2.22 -5.56
CA ILE A 92 -3.72 -3.30 -5.00
C ILE A 92 -4.63 -2.74 -3.90
N GLU A 93 -4.06 -2.00 -2.95
CA GLU A 93 -4.80 -1.37 -1.86
C GLU A 93 -5.87 -0.40 -2.39
N GLY A 94 -5.51 0.47 -3.35
CA GLY A 94 -6.44 1.40 -3.96
C GLY A 94 -7.60 0.73 -4.70
N ILE A 95 -7.34 -0.37 -5.42
CA ILE A 95 -8.40 -1.15 -6.07
C ILE A 95 -9.31 -1.81 -5.03
N GLN A 96 -8.73 -2.42 -3.99
CA GLN A 96 -9.49 -3.10 -2.95
C GLN A 96 -10.40 -2.13 -2.19
N GLU A 97 -9.85 -0.97 -1.78
CA GLU A 97 -10.65 0.08 -1.15
C GLU A 97 -11.73 0.62 -2.07
N GLY A 98 -11.41 0.84 -3.34
CA GLY A 98 -12.36 1.34 -4.34
C GLY A 98 -13.54 0.38 -4.54
N ILE A 99 -13.27 -0.93 -4.64
CA ILE A 99 -14.30 -1.96 -4.75
C ILE A 99 -15.16 -2.00 -3.49
N GLN A 100 -14.54 -2.00 -2.31
CA GLN A 100 -15.28 -2.07 -1.04
C GLN A 100 -16.20 -0.86 -0.85
N LYS A 101 -15.69 0.35 -1.08
CA LYS A 101 -16.48 1.59 -1.04
C LYS A 101 -17.59 1.57 -2.09
N GLY A 102 -17.29 1.10 -3.30
CA GLY A 102 -18.27 0.98 -4.39
C GLY A 102 -19.42 0.03 -4.05
N ILE A 103 -19.13 -1.13 -3.49
CA ILE A 103 -20.14 -2.11 -3.04
C ILE A 103 -21.00 -1.50 -1.94
N GLN A 104 -20.38 -0.92 -0.90
CA GLN A 104 -21.11 -0.34 0.22
C GLN A 104 -22.07 0.78 -0.20
N ILE A 105 -21.59 1.72 -1.03
CA ILE A 105 -22.42 2.80 -1.57
C ILE A 105 -23.51 2.24 -2.49
N GLY A 106 -23.18 1.24 -3.30
CA GLY A 106 -24.13 0.57 -4.20
C GLY A 106 -25.26 -0.11 -3.43
N GLU A 107 -24.95 -0.87 -2.39
CA GLU A 107 -25.92 -1.54 -1.52
C GLU A 107 -26.80 -0.51 -0.80
N GLN A 108 -26.21 0.51 -0.18
CA GLN A 108 -26.98 1.53 0.54
C GLN A 108 -27.94 2.29 -0.40
N ASN A 109 -27.47 2.71 -1.56
CA ASN A 109 -28.31 3.37 -2.55
C ASN A 109 -29.37 2.43 -3.13
N GLY A 110 -29.03 1.15 -3.32
CA GLY A 110 -29.94 0.12 -3.80
C GLY A 110 -31.07 -0.13 -2.82
N VAL A 111 -30.76 -0.30 -1.54
CA VAL A 111 -31.74 -0.48 -0.45
C VAL A 111 -32.65 0.75 -0.36
N GLN A 112 -32.09 1.96 -0.29
CA GLN A 112 -32.89 3.18 -0.16
C GLN A 112 -33.81 3.41 -1.36
N LYS A 113 -33.33 3.17 -2.59
CA LYS A 113 -34.17 3.24 -3.79
C LYS A 113 -35.24 2.16 -3.77
N GLY A 114 -34.90 0.93 -3.39
CA GLY A 114 -35.85 -0.18 -3.27
C GLY A 114 -36.98 0.11 -2.28
N GLU A 115 -36.64 0.57 -1.08
CA GLU A 115 -37.60 0.97 -0.04
C GLU A 115 -38.51 2.10 -0.51
N LYS A 116 -37.95 3.13 -1.16
CA LYS A 116 -38.72 4.24 -1.71
C LYS A 116 -39.67 3.78 -2.81
N HIS A 117 -39.20 2.96 -3.75
CA HIS A 117 -40.05 2.40 -4.81
C HIS A 117 -41.17 1.51 -4.25
N ALA A 118 -40.86 0.69 -3.24
CA ALA A 118 -41.86 -0.13 -2.56
C ALA A 118 -42.91 0.72 -1.85
N SER A 119 -42.48 1.76 -1.12
CA SER A 119 -43.37 2.70 -0.42
C SER A 119 -44.29 3.43 -1.40
N MET A 120 -43.76 3.88 -2.55
CA MET A 120 -44.55 4.50 -3.61
C MET A 120 -45.57 3.53 -4.23
N LYS A 121 -45.18 2.28 -4.48
CA LYS A 121 -46.08 1.26 -5.01
C LYS A 121 -47.24 0.98 -4.05
N ILE A 122 -46.96 0.85 -2.76
CA ILE A 122 -47.97 0.65 -1.71
C ILE A 122 -48.89 1.87 -1.63
N ALA A 123 -48.33 3.09 -1.67
CA ALA A 123 -49.12 4.32 -1.64
C ALA A 123 -50.11 4.40 -2.80
N ARG A 124 -49.69 4.06 -4.03
CA ARG A 124 -50.59 4.00 -5.20
C ARG A 124 -51.75 3.04 -4.96
N GLN A 125 -51.47 1.81 -4.51
CA GLN A 125 -52.50 0.81 -4.23
C GLN A 125 -53.47 1.23 -3.12
N MET A 126 -52.98 1.89 -2.07
CA MET A 126 -53.83 2.39 -0.99
C MET A 126 -54.77 3.50 -1.47
N LEU A 127 -54.26 4.44 -2.29
CA LEU A 127 -55.08 5.49 -2.91
C LEU A 127 -56.13 4.92 -3.86
N GLU A 128 -55.75 3.94 -4.71
CA GLU A 128 -56.67 3.22 -5.59
C GLU A 128 -57.77 2.47 -4.81
N SER A 129 -57.47 2.02 -3.60
CA SER A 129 -58.43 1.39 -2.69
C SER A 129 -59.32 2.38 -1.94
N GLY A 130 -59.18 3.69 -2.20
CA GLY A 130 -60.00 4.75 -1.60
C GLY A 130 -59.52 5.26 -0.24
N MET A 131 -58.29 4.93 0.19
CA MET A 131 -57.71 5.46 1.41
C MET A 131 -57.35 6.95 1.25
N ASP A 132 -57.59 7.76 2.29
CA ASP A 132 -57.30 9.19 2.24
C ASP A 132 -55.78 9.48 2.28
N ARG A 133 -55.40 10.62 1.71
CA ARG A 133 -53.99 11.03 1.56
C ARG A 133 -53.23 11.09 2.89
N GLN A 134 -53.86 11.56 3.98
CA GLN A 134 -53.18 11.66 5.28
C GLN A 134 -52.90 10.28 5.87
N SER A 135 -53.85 9.36 5.75
CA SER A 135 -53.66 7.96 6.17
C SER A 135 -52.55 7.29 5.35
N VAL A 136 -52.53 7.48 4.03
CA VAL A 136 -51.49 6.90 3.16
C VAL A 136 -50.09 7.41 3.53
N MET A 137 -49.93 8.72 3.75
CA MET A 137 -48.65 9.29 4.20
C MET A 137 -48.21 8.71 5.55
N LYS A 138 -49.16 8.53 6.49
CA LYS A 138 -48.88 7.96 7.81
C LYS A 138 -48.38 6.50 7.74
N PHE A 139 -48.92 5.69 6.82
CA PHE A 139 -48.55 4.27 6.71
C PHE A 139 -47.34 4.00 5.81
N THR A 140 -47.09 4.84 4.82
CA THR A 140 -45.99 4.66 3.85
C THR A 140 -44.75 5.49 4.19
N GLY A 141 -44.87 6.47 5.10
CA GLY A 141 -43.78 7.36 5.47
C GLY A 141 -43.40 8.38 4.39
N LEU A 142 -44.17 8.47 3.31
CA LEU A 142 -43.95 9.42 2.23
C LEU A 142 -44.29 10.84 2.68
N ASN A 143 -43.46 11.81 2.28
CA ASN A 143 -43.72 13.22 2.51
C ASN A 143 -44.60 13.84 1.41
N ASP A 144 -45.03 15.09 1.60
CA ASP A 144 -45.91 15.79 0.65
C ASP A 144 -45.33 15.86 -0.77
N ASP A 145 -44.03 16.13 -0.90
CA ASP A 145 -43.35 16.23 -2.20
C ASP A 145 -43.28 14.88 -2.92
N GLU A 146 -43.03 13.81 -2.17
CA GLU A 146 -43.02 12.44 -2.69
C GLU A 146 -44.42 12.00 -3.10
N MET A 147 -45.45 12.40 -2.35
CA MET A 147 -46.84 12.16 -2.70
C MET A 147 -47.26 12.89 -3.99
N ILE A 148 -46.77 14.11 -4.23
CA ILE A 148 -47.03 14.87 -5.47
C ILE A 148 -46.40 14.20 -6.68
N ASN A 149 -45.26 13.54 -6.49
CA ASN A 149 -44.51 12.86 -7.55
C ASN A 149 -44.92 11.40 -7.75
N LEU A 150 -45.93 10.88 -7.02
CA LEU A 150 -46.40 9.50 -7.16
C LEU A 150 -46.91 9.15 -8.56
N PHE A 151 -47.45 10.11 -9.31
CA PHE A 151 -48.07 9.88 -10.63
C PHE A 151 -47.35 10.65 -11.75
N LYS A 152 -46.14 11.14 -11.50
CA LYS A 152 -45.29 11.70 -12.56
C LYS A 152 -44.40 10.58 -13.08
N ASP A 153 -44.51 10.31 -14.37
CA ASP A 153 -43.69 9.33 -15.11
C ASP A 153 -42.20 9.72 -15.14
#